data_AF-A0AAN7ZUG3-F1
#
_entry.id   AF-A0AAN7ZUG3-F1
#
_cell.length_a   1.000
_cell.length_b   1.000
_cell.length_c   1.000
_cell.angle_alpha   90.00
_cell.angle_beta   90.00
_cell.angle_gamma   90.00
#
_symmetry.space_group_name_H-M   'P 1'
#
loop_
_entity.id
_entity.type
_entity.pdbx_description
1 polymer ?
#
loop_
_entity_poly.entity_id
_entity_poly.type
_entity_poly.pdbx_seq_one_letter_code
_entity_poly.pdbx_strand_id
1 'polypeptide(L)'
;MSGIAKLLLLQLTVFHAHAALKGMDVCRLHCPYGNEIDENGDGICRCIDHCNPGPCSKDQTCIIEELSCPTGDCGIRVKCIKTCPLQLPCHQWMKCAYGIAVDCDNCPTCSCNDPCAGIVCPKNQHCSVDVCSDLNCQRLTASCKAI
;
A
#
# COMPACT_ATOMS: atom_id res chain seq x y z
N MET A 1 18.35 46.81 -64.88
CA MET A 1 17.20 47.26 -64.06
C MET A 1 16.00 46.48 -64.57
N SER A 2 15.26 45.62 -63.88
CA SER A 2 14.99 45.35 -62.47
C SER A 2 14.34 43.94 -62.49
N GLY A 3 14.74 42.90 -61.77
CA GLY A 3 14.98 42.87 -60.33
C GLY A 3 13.76 42.38 -59.52
N ILE A 4 12.70 41.84 -60.13
CA ILE A 4 11.40 41.58 -59.46
C ILE A 4 10.70 40.28 -59.87
N ALA A 5 11.43 39.17 -59.97
CA ALA A 5 10.79 37.86 -60.21
C ALA A 5 11.54 36.71 -59.53
N LYS A 6 11.73 36.78 -58.20
CA LYS A 6 12.15 35.62 -57.39
C LYS A 6 11.86 35.75 -55.89
N LEU A 7 10.95 36.65 -55.51
CA LEU A 7 10.65 36.95 -54.11
C LEU A 7 9.18 36.68 -53.78
N LEU A 8 8.60 35.60 -54.32
CA LEU A 8 7.19 35.27 -54.09
C LEU A 8 6.93 33.79 -53.76
N LEU A 9 7.95 33.06 -53.27
CA LEU A 9 7.83 31.63 -52.96
C LEU A 9 8.44 31.22 -51.61
N LEU A 10 8.75 32.15 -50.71
CA LEU A 10 9.46 31.80 -49.47
C LEU A 10 8.96 32.49 -48.20
N GLN A 11 7.66 32.75 -48.07
CA GLN A 11 7.10 33.32 -46.82
C GLN A 11 5.81 32.62 -46.34
N LEU A 12 5.48 31.43 -46.87
CA LEU A 12 4.24 30.71 -46.50
C LEU A 12 4.44 29.40 -45.73
N THR A 13 5.64 29.15 -45.18
CA THR A 13 5.91 27.96 -44.36
C THR A 13 6.41 28.28 -42.94
N VAL A 14 6.19 29.50 -42.44
CA VAL A 14 6.47 29.86 -41.03
C VAL A 14 5.18 29.97 -40.24
N PHE A 15 4.27 29.02 -40.44
CA PHE A 15 3.23 28.66 -39.50
C PHE A 15 3.22 27.13 -39.48
N HIS A 16 3.18 26.52 -38.30
CA HIS A 16 3.31 25.08 -38.00
C HIS A 16 4.70 24.58 -37.55
N ALA A 17 5.43 25.38 -36.78
CA ALA A 17 6.40 24.85 -35.80
C ALA A 17 5.83 24.96 -34.38
N HIS A 18 4.66 24.34 -34.12
CA HIS A 18 4.12 24.14 -32.77
C HIS A 18 3.55 22.73 -32.62
N ALA A 19 4.26 21.73 -33.12
CA ALA A 19 3.92 20.35 -32.86
C ALA A 19 5.18 19.60 -32.45
N ALA A 20 5.08 18.91 -31.31
CA ALA A 20 6.05 17.99 -30.72
C ALA A 20 7.15 18.58 -29.80
N LEU A 21 6.72 19.30 -28.76
CA LEU A 21 7.30 19.13 -27.41
C LEU A 21 6.16 18.90 -26.42
N LYS A 22 5.20 18.02 -26.75
CA LYS A 22 4.17 17.62 -25.80
C LYS A 22 4.72 16.47 -24.97
N GLY A 23 5.14 16.79 -23.76
CA GLY A 23 5.36 15.83 -22.68
C GLY A 23 6.70 15.14 -22.68
N MET A 24 7.75 15.80 -22.22
CA MET A 24 8.86 15.10 -21.54
C MET A 24 9.61 16.07 -20.63
N ASP A 25 9.82 15.61 -19.39
CA ASP A 25 10.53 16.24 -18.26
C ASP A 25 9.78 17.39 -17.55
N VAL A 26 9.55 17.40 -16.23
CA VAL A 26 10.32 16.88 -15.09
C VAL A 26 9.37 16.54 -13.93
N CYS A 27 8.81 15.33 -13.92
CA CYS A 27 8.38 14.74 -12.66
C CYS A 27 8.82 13.29 -12.60
N ARG A 28 9.90 13.03 -11.84
CA ARG A 28 10.34 11.68 -11.51
C ARG A 28 9.53 11.08 -10.35
N LEU A 29 8.31 11.57 -10.15
CA LEU A 29 7.40 10.99 -9.18
C LEU A 29 6.86 9.69 -9.78
N HIS A 30 7.15 8.58 -9.11
CA HIS A 30 6.43 7.35 -9.37
C HIS A 30 5.03 7.51 -8.77
N CYS A 31 4.09 7.95 -9.61
CA CYS A 31 2.68 8.04 -9.25
C CYS A 31 1.99 6.72 -9.61
N PRO A 32 1.49 5.94 -8.63
CA PRO A 32 0.91 4.63 -8.88
C PRO A 32 -0.23 4.70 -9.92
N TYR A 33 -1.07 5.73 -9.83
CA TYR A 33 -2.22 5.92 -10.71
C TYR A 33 -2.01 6.98 -11.79
N GLY A 34 -0.76 7.41 -12.00
CA GLY A 34 -0.44 8.51 -12.90
C GLY A 34 -0.65 9.90 -12.28
N ASN A 35 -0.46 10.91 -13.12
CA ASN A 35 -0.49 12.31 -12.75
C ASN A 35 -1.86 12.93 -13.00
N GLU A 36 -2.22 13.93 -12.19
CA GLU A 36 -3.31 14.83 -12.51
C GLU A 36 -3.04 15.56 -13.83
N ILE A 37 -4.11 15.99 -14.50
CA ILE A 37 -4.04 16.76 -15.75
C ILE A 37 -4.50 18.20 -15.51
N ASP A 38 -3.85 19.16 -16.17
CA ASP A 38 -4.28 20.55 -16.19
C ASP A 38 -5.39 20.80 -17.21
N GLU A 39 -5.80 22.06 -17.34
CA GLU A 39 -6.83 22.52 -18.28
C GLU A 39 -6.46 22.32 -19.77
N ASN A 40 -5.18 22.16 -20.08
CA ASN A 40 -4.67 21.90 -21.43
C ASN A 40 -4.55 20.39 -21.73
N GLY A 41 -4.87 19.55 -20.73
CA GLY A 41 -4.73 18.10 -20.78
C GLY A 41 -3.30 17.63 -20.63
N ASP A 42 -2.41 18.46 -20.07
CA ASP A 42 -1.03 18.11 -19.78
C ASP A 42 -0.88 17.60 -18.34
N GLY A 43 -0.10 16.54 -18.16
CA GLY A 43 0.16 15.95 -16.86
C GLY A 43 0.98 16.89 -15.97
N ILE A 44 0.46 17.22 -14.79
CA ILE A 44 1.16 18.05 -13.80
C ILE A 44 1.93 17.19 -12.79
N CYS A 45 2.80 17.83 -12.03
CA CYS A 45 3.63 17.22 -10.98
C CYS A 45 2.86 16.85 -9.69
N ARG A 46 1.68 16.23 -9.82
CA ARG A 46 0.84 15.80 -8.71
C ARG A 46 0.21 14.46 -9.04
N CYS A 47 0.35 13.49 -8.13
CA CYS A 47 -0.22 12.17 -8.31
C CYS A 47 -1.74 12.20 -8.12
N ILE A 48 -2.45 11.38 -8.88
CA ILE A 48 -3.87 11.11 -8.64
C ILE A 48 -4.01 10.40 -7.30
N ASP A 49 -4.71 11.03 -6.36
CA ASP A 49 -4.99 10.49 -5.03
C ASP A 49 -6.38 9.82 -5.00
N HIS A 50 -6.41 8.50 -5.16
CA HIS A 50 -7.63 7.71 -5.07
C HIS A 50 -8.24 7.65 -3.65
N CYS A 51 -7.52 8.13 -2.63
CA CYS A 51 -8.02 8.25 -1.27
C CYS A 51 -8.68 9.61 -1.00
N ASN A 52 -8.76 10.53 -1.98
CA ASN A 52 -9.38 11.85 -1.81
C ASN A 52 -10.36 12.20 -2.96
N PRO A 53 -11.69 12.29 -2.70
CA PRO A 53 -12.36 12.17 -1.40
C PRO A 53 -12.44 10.73 -0.85
N GLY A 54 -11.97 9.75 -1.62
CA GLY A 54 -11.77 8.36 -1.18
C GLY A 54 -13.03 7.51 -1.08
N PRO A 55 -12.93 6.17 -1.27
CA PRO A 55 -14.07 5.27 -1.13
C PRO A 55 -14.33 4.84 0.32
N CYS A 56 -13.46 5.20 1.26
CA CYS A 56 -13.48 4.66 2.62
C CYS A 56 -14.39 5.45 3.57
N SER A 57 -14.94 4.74 4.55
CA SER A 57 -15.72 5.36 5.63
C SER A 57 -14.83 6.14 6.62
N LYS A 58 -15.43 6.99 7.45
CA LYS A 58 -14.69 7.85 8.41
C LYS A 58 -13.87 7.08 9.45
N ASP A 59 -14.26 5.83 9.74
CA ASP A 59 -13.59 4.94 10.67
C ASP A 59 -12.56 4.03 9.98
N GLN A 60 -12.24 4.31 8.72
CA GLN A 60 -11.30 3.53 7.92
C GLN A 60 -10.17 4.41 7.41
N THR A 61 -8.95 3.86 7.43
CA THR A 61 -7.81 4.41 6.72
C THR A 61 -7.77 3.84 5.31
N CYS A 62 -7.74 4.74 4.33
CA CYS A 62 -7.50 4.38 2.94
C CYS A 62 -6.01 4.14 2.72
N ILE A 63 -5.64 2.94 2.25
CA ILE A 63 -4.27 2.63 1.85
C ILE A 63 -4.22 2.15 0.41
N ILE A 64 -3.07 2.35 -0.21
CA ILE A 64 -2.76 1.92 -1.56
C ILE A 64 -1.83 0.72 -1.46
N GLU A 65 -2.21 -0.41 -2.04
CA GLU A 65 -1.43 -1.65 -2.02
C GLU A 65 -1.04 -2.04 -3.44
N GLU A 66 0.27 -2.22 -3.66
CA GLU A 66 0.81 -2.78 -4.89
C GLU A 66 0.68 -4.30 -4.88
N LEU A 67 -0.03 -4.85 -5.86
CA LEU A 67 -0.20 -6.28 -6.05
C LEU A 67 0.93 -6.81 -6.92
N SER A 68 1.94 -7.41 -6.28
CA SER A 68 3.00 -8.16 -6.95
C SER A 68 2.50 -9.56 -7.32
N CYS A 69 1.97 -9.71 -8.54
CA CYS A 69 1.49 -10.99 -9.05
C CYS A 69 2.56 -11.69 -9.90
N PRO A 70 2.88 -12.98 -9.65
CA PRO A 70 3.89 -13.71 -10.43
C PRO A 70 3.50 -13.98 -11.88
N THR A 71 2.20 -14.03 -12.18
CA THR A 71 1.64 -14.30 -13.52
C THR A 71 0.27 -13.61 -13.62
N GLY A 72 0.20 -12.48 -14.33
CA GLY A 72 -1.05 -11.73 -14.56
C GLY A 72 -0.87 -10.22 -14.56
N ASP A 73 -1.98 -9.50 -14.74
CA ASP A 73 -2.02 -8.04 -14.63
C ASP A 73 -1.77 -7.65 -13.17
N CYS A 74 -0.52 -7.32 -12.88
CA CYS A 74 -0.14 -6.61 -11.66
C CYS A 74 -0.75 -5.20 -11.69
N GLY A 75 -1.02 -4.66 -10.52
CA GLY A 75 -1.69 -3.37 -10.42
C GLY A 75 -1.72 -2.86 -9.00
N ILE A 76 -2.39 -1.73 -8.83
CA ILE A 76 -2.52 -1.08 -7.54
C ILE A 76 -4.00 -1.12 -7.15
N ARG A 77 -4.26 -1.50 -5.89
CA ARG A 77 -5.61 -1.50 -5.33
C ARG A 77 -5.73 -0.54 -4.16
N VAL A 78 -6.91 0.08 -4.05
CA VAL A 78 -7.31 0.78 -2.83
C VAL A 78 -7.86 -0.22 -1.83
N LYS A 79 -7.43 -0.13 -0.59
CA LYS A 79 -7.93 -0.93 0.53
C LYS A 79 -8.34 -0.01 1.68
N CYS A 80 -9.56 -0.19 2.17
CA CYS A 80 -10.03 0.46 3.37
C CYS A 80 -9.77 -0.45 4.57
N ILE A 81 -8.93 -0.02 5.49
CA ILE A 81 -8.59 -0.75 6.72
C ILE A 81 -9.23 -0.02 7.88
N LYS A 82 -9.87 -0.75 8.80
CA LYS A 82 -10.45 -0.13 9.99
C LYS A 82 -9.38 0.56 10.83
N THR A 83 -9.67 1.77 11.28
CA THR A 83 -8.77 2.52 12.14
C THR A 83 -8.91 2.00 13.56
N CYS A 84 -7.89 1.30 14.02
CA CYS A 84 -7.83 0.82 15.39
C CYS A 84 -7.39 1.93 16.35
N PRO A 85 -7.86 1.93 17.61
CA PRO A 85 -7.30 2.80 18.63
C PRO A 85 -5.82 2.49 18.81
N LEU A 86 -4.96 3.48 18.53
CA LEU A 86 -3.50 3.32 18.48
C LEU A 86 -2.90 2.91 19.84
N GLN A 87 -3.57 3.20 20.94
CA GLN A 87 -3.13 2.83 22.29
C GLN A 87 -4.35 2.49 23.15
N LEU A 88 -4.46 1.23 23.55
CA LEU A 88 -5.38 0.84 24.62
C LEU A 88 -4.66 1.01 25.97
N PRO A 89 -5.32 1.55 27.01
CA PRO A 89 -4.69 1.74 28.33
C PRO A 89 -4.04 0.47 28.89
N CYS A 90 -4.63 -0.69 28.63
CA CYS A 90 -4.11 -1.99 29.07
C CYS A 90 -2.74 -2.33 28.51
N HIS A 91 -2.35 -1.79 27.35
CA HIS A 91 -1.06 -2.09 26.72
C HIS A 91 0.13 -1.50 27.48
N GLN A 92 -0.10 -0.54 28.39
CA GLN A 92 0.98 0.06 29.19
C GLN A 92 1.53 -0.88 30.27
N TRP A 93 0.71 -1.80 30.77
CA TRP A 93 1.08 -2.72 31.86
C TRP A 93 1.04 -4.20 31.47
N MET A 94 0.43 -4.54 30.34
CA MET A 94 0.29 -5.92 29.88
C MET A 94 1.53 -6.38 29.12
N LYS A 95 2.18 -7.45 29.60
CA LYS A 95 3.28 -8.13 28.91
C LYS A 95 2.81 -9.48 28.39
N CYS A 96 2.63 -9.60 27.08
CA CYS A 96 2.19 -10.84 26.44
C CYS A 96 3.38 -11.61 25.84
N ALA A 97 3.65 -12.81 26.35
CA ALA A 97 4.73 -13.67 25.85
C ALA A 97 4.57 -14.04 24.38
N TYR A 98 3.31 -14.13 23.91
CA TYR A 98 2.97 -14.55 22.54
C TYR A 98 2.27 -13.45 21.73
N GLY A 99 2.44 -12.19 22.16
CA GLY A 99 1.81 -11.04 21.53
C GLY A 99 0.37 -10.78 21.98
N ILE A 100 -0.16 -9.66 21.52
CA ILE A 100 -1.50 -9.16 21.85
C ILE A 100 -2.51 -9.81 20.90
N ALA A 101 -3.65 -10.25 21.44
CA ALA A 101 -4.74 -10.78 20.64
C ALA A 101 -5.44 -9.66 19.87
N VAL A 102 -5.89 -9.98 18.67
CA VAL A 102 -6.63 -9.05 17.80
C VAL A 102 -8.08 -9.50 17.64
N ASP A 103 -8.97 -8.55 17.38
CA ASP A 103 -10.37 -8.85 17.05
C ASP A 103 -10.54 -9.21 15.55
N CYS A 104 -11.79 -9.34 15.09
CA CYS A 104 -12.11 -9.66 13.71
C CYS A 104 -11.73 -8.55 12.70
N ASP A 105 -11.55 -7.32 13.17
CA ASP A 105 -11.08 -6.19 12.36
C ASP A 105 -9.54 -6.08 12.38
N ASN A 106 -8.87 -7.05 13.00
CA ASN A 106 -7.42 -7.08 13.23
C ASN A 106 -6.94 -5.93 14.14
N CYS A 107 -7.83 -5.41 15.01
CA CYS A 107 -7.49 -4.41 16.00
C CYS A 107 -6.98 -5.05 17.29
N PRO A 108 -5.92 -4.51 17.92
CA PRO A 108 -5.38 -5.08 19.14
C PRO A 108 -6.39 -4.95 20.28
N THR A 109 -6.48 -5.97 21.11
CA THR A 109 -7.41 -6.06 22.24
C THR A 109 -6.66 -5.95 23.57
N CYS A 110 -7.39 -5.99 24.69
CA CYS A 110 -6.81 -6.14 26.04
C CYS A 110 -6.69 -7.61 26.44
N SER A 111 -6.24 -8.46 25.54
CA SER A 111 -6.02 -9.89 25.77
C SER A 111 -4.70 -10.32 25.15
N CYS A 112 -4.03 -11.30 25.77
CA CYS A 112 -2.83 -11.91 25.19
C CYS A 112 -3.21 -13.11 24.33
N ASN A 113 -2.42 -13.38 23.29
CA ASN A 113 -2.51 -14.65 22.60
C ASN A 113 -2.11 -15.78 23.54
N ASP A 114 -2.89 -16.85 23.52
CA ASP A 114 -2.58 -18.11 24.20
C ASP A 114 -2.52 -19.23 23.14
N PRO A 115 -1.30 -19.66 22.74
CA PRO A 115 -1.14 -20.76 21.79
C PRO A 115 -1.75 -22.08 22.27
N CYS A 116 -1.98 -22.24 23.58
CA CYS A 116 -2.63 -23.39 24.17
C CYS A 116 -4.15 -23.26 24.29
N ALA A 117 -4.73 -22.11 23.93
CA ALA A 117 -6.18 -21.91 23.96
C ALA A 117 -6.89 -22.93 23.06
N GLY A 118 -7.82 -23.69 23.65
CA GLY A 118 -8.58 -24.72 22.94
C GLY A 118 -7.85 -26.06 22.75
N ILE A 119 -6.60 -26.20 23.19
CA ILE A 119 -5.89 -27.48 23.15
C ILE A 119 -6.30 -28.33 24.37
N VAL A 120 -6.92 -29.47 24.10
CA VAL A 120 -7.26 -30.47 25.12
C VAL A 120 -6.23 -31.59 25.06
N CYS A 121 -5.38 -31.70 26.09
CA CYS A 121 -4.36 -32.74 26.14
C CYS A 121 -4.89 -34.05 26.75
N PRO A 122 -4.38 -35.21 26.30
CA PRO A 122 -4.65 -36.51 26.91
C PRO A 122 -4.27 -36.55 28.40
N LYS A 123 -4.76 -37.58 29.10
CA LYS A 123 -4.38 -37.83 30.50
C LYS A 123 -2.85 -37.91 30.63
N ASN A 124 -2.31 -37.26 31.66
CA ASN A 124 -0.87 -37.14 31.96
C ASN A 124 -0.06 -36.33 30.94
N GLN A 125 -0.71 -35.42 30.20
CA GLN A 125 -0.03 -34.46 29.34
C GLN A 125 -0.49 -33.03 29.67
N HIS A 126 0.37 -32.05 29.38
CA HIS A 126 0.08 -30.62 29.50
C HIS A 126 0.43 -29.92 28.19
N CYS A 127 -0.28 -28.83 27.88
CA CYS A 127 0.07 -28.02 26.72
C CYS A 127 1.33 -27.20 27.01
N SER A 128 2.27 -27.21 26.08
CA SER A 128 3.54 -26.49 26.13
C SER A 128 3.76 -25.79 24.80
N VAL A 129 4.32 -24.58 24.86
CA VAL A 129 4.71 -23.83 23.66
C VAL A 129 6.20 -24.03 23.44
N ASP A 130 6.54 -24.57 22.28
CA ASP A 130 7.91 -24.68 21.82
C ASP A 130 8.33 -23.42 21.10
N VAL A 131 9.30 -22.72 21.68
CA VAL A 131 10.02 -21.64 21.02
C VAL A 131 11.24 -22.29 20.37
N CYS A 132 11.17 -22.50 19.06
CA CYS A 132 12.29 -23.02 18.30
C CYS A 132 13.44 -22.01 18.29
N SER A 133 14.62 -22.44 18.73
CA SER A 133 15.80 -21.59 18.97
C SER A 133 16.63 -21.27 17.72
N ASP A 134 16.24 -21.77 16.54
CA ASP A 134 16.98 -21.53 15.32
C ASP A 134 16.66 -20.16 14.71
N LEU A 135 17.68 -19.54 14.10
CA LEU A 135 17.66 -18.20 13.50
C LEU A 135 16.54 -17.95 12.47
N ASN A 136 15.81 -18.99 12.06
CA ASN A 136 14.74 -18.96 11.08
C ASN A 136 13.34 -19.29 11.64
N CYS A 137 13.21 -19.45 12.96
CA CYS A 137 11.94 -19.90 13.52
C CYS A 137 11.07 -18.73 14.00
N GLN A 138 10.17 -18.27 13.13
CA GLN A 138 9.10 -17.33 13.49
C GLN A 138 7.81 -18.02 13.92
N ARG A 139 7.81 -19.35 14.06
CA ARG A 139 6.58 -20.13 14.26
C ARG A 139 6.52 -20.72 15.67
N LEU A 140 5.70 -20.10 16.52
CA LEU A 140 5.30 -20.69 17.79
C LEU A 140 4.45 -21.92 17.51
N THR A 141 4.79 -23.04 18.14
CA THR A 141 3.99 -24.27 18.05
C THR A 141 3.59 -24.70 19.45
N ALA A 142 2.28 -24.92 19.64
CA ALA A 142 1.74 -25.44 20.89
C ALA A 142 1.47 -26.94 20.71
N SER A 143 1.92 -27.75 21.67
CA SER A 143 1.80 -29.19 21.63
C SER A 143 1.59 -29.78 23.02
N CYS A 144 0.98 -30.96 23.09
CA CYS A 144 0.84 -31.69 24.35
C CYS A 144 2.14 -32.43 24.66
N LYS A 145 2.68 -32.20 25.85
CA LYS A 145 3.88 -32.86 26.36
C LYS A 145 3.56 -33.65 27.61
N ALA A 146 4.29 -34.73 27.84
CA ALA A 146 4.19 -35.49 29.09
C ALA A 146 4.46 -34.58 30.30
N ILE A 147 3.71 -34.82 31.38
CA ILE A 147 3.93 -34.20 32.70
C ILE A 147 5.10 -34.91 33.39
#